data_AF-A0A523GB51-F1
#
_entry.id   AF-A0A523GB51-F1
#
_cell.length_a   1.000
_cell.length_b   1.000
_cell.length_c   1.000
_cell.angle_alpha   90.00
_cell.angle_beta   90.00
_cell.angle_gamma   90.00
#
_symmetry.space_group_name_H-M   'P 1'
#
loop_
_entity.id
_entity.type
_entity.pdbx_description
1 polymer ?
#
loop_
_entity_poly.entity_id
_entity_poly.type
_entity_poly.pdbx_seq_one_letter_code
_entity_poly.pdbx_strand_id
1 'polypeptide(L)' 'IIMQPQVGILALGAIVKKPSVVETPYGDAIGIRHKMFLSHSYDHRVVDGSLGGMFVKRVADYLERFDSNRTI' A
#
# COMPACT_ATOMS: atom_id res chain seq x y z
N ILE A 1 -8.95 -12.59 -8.64
CA ILE A 1 -9.86 -12.59 -9.80
C ILE A 1 -10.85 -11.45 -9.60
N ILE A 2 -11.04 -10.62 -10.62
CA ILE A 2 -11.99 -9.51 -10.54
C ILE A 2 -13.38 -10.08 -10.84
N MET A 3 -14.34 -9.81 -9.96
CA MET A 3 -15.74 -10.15 -10.22
C MET A 3 -16.26 -9.20 -11.31
N GLN A 4 -16.96 -9.72 -12.31
CA GLN A 4 -17.59 -8.86 -13.32
C GLN A 4 -18.94 -8.37 -12.79
N PRO A 5 -19.33 -7.11 -13.05
CA PRO A 5 -18.75 -6.13 -13.99
C PRO A 5 -17.71 -5.17 -13.39
N GLN A 6 -17.09 -5.47 -12.24
CA GLN A 6 -16.07 -4.58 -11.67
C GLN A 6 -14.78 -4.56 -12.51
N VAL A 7 -14.04 -3.45 -12.44
CA VAL A 7 -12.84 -3.20 -13.25
C VAL A 7 -11.53 -3.25 -12.45
N GLY A 8 -11.63 -3.51 -11.16
CA GLY A 8 -10.48 -3.62 -10.27
C GLY A 8 -10.79 -4.33 -8.97
N ILE A 9 -9.76 -4.90 -8.36
CA ILE A 9 -9.79 -5.52 -7.04
C ILE A 9 -8.51 -5.14 -6.28
N LEU A 10 -8.64 -4.86 -4.99
CA LEU A 10 -7.52 -4.64 -4.09
C LEU A 10 -7.52 -5.73 -3.02
N ALA A 11 -6.40 -6.42 -2.88
CA ALA A 11 -6.18 -7.39 -1.82
C ALA A 11 -5.13 -6.84 -0.83
N LEU A 12 -5.43 -7.03 0.46
CA LEU A 12 -4.58 -6.63 1.57
C LEU A 12 -3.89 -7.86 2.12
N GLY A 13 -2.55 -7.84 2.16
CA GLY A 13 -1.78 -8.89 2.82
C GLY A 13 -1.85 -8.80 4.35
N ALA A 14 -1.35 -9.82 5.03
CA ALA A 14 -1.19 -9.75 6.48
C ALA A 14 -0.12 -8.69 6.87
N ILE A 15 -0.34 -8.03 8.01
CA ILE A 15 0.66 -7.14 8.61
C ILE A 15 1.72 -8.01 9.30
N VAL A 16 2.96 -7.92 8.85
CA VAL A 16 4.09 -8.70 9.38
C VAL A 16 5.23 -7.80 9.79
N LYS A 17 5.99 -8.21 10.81
CA LYS A 17 7.20 -7.53 11.24
C LYS A 17 8.32 -7.82 10.25
N LYS A 18 8.94 -6.78 9.68
CA LYS A 18 10.09 -6.91 8.75
C LYS A 18 11.21 -5.95 9.16
N PRO A 19 12.49 -6.37 9.01
CA PRO A 19 13.62 -5.46 9.17
C PRO A 19 13.55 -4.37 8.09
N SER A 20 13.89 -3.14 8.44
CA SER A 20 13.95 -2.00 7.54
C SER A 20 14.99 -1.02 8.02
N VAL A 21 15.64 -0.35 7.08
CA VAL A 21 16.57 0.73 7.40
C VAL A 21 15.78 1.90 7.95
N VAL A 22 16.29 2.48 9.03
CA VAL A 22 15.78 3.67 9.69
C VAL A 22 16.94 4.66 9.77
N GLU A 23 16.74 5.82 9.16
CA GLU A 23 17.69 6.94 9.22
C GLU A 23 17.62 7.55 10.63
N THR A 24 18.77 7.67 11.28
CA THR A 24 18.90 8.34 12.59
C THR A 24 19.94 9.47 12.49
N PRO A 25 19.96 10.44 13.43
CA PRO A 25 20.99 11.48 13.46
C PRO A 25 22.42 10.96 13.55
N TYR A 26 22.60 9.69 13.95
CA TYR A 26 23.90 9.04 14.10
C TYR A 26 24.25 8.10 12.93
N GLY A 27 23.40 8.02 11.91
CA GLY A 27 23.55 7.14 10.74
C GLY A 27 22.39 6.14 10.57
N ASP A 28 22.56 5.22 9.62
CA ASP A 28 21.56 4.21 9.28
C ASP A 28 21.55 3.07 10.30
N ALA A 29 20.36 2.73 10.80
CA ALA A 29 20.14 1.59 11.70
C ALA A 29 19.11 0.61 11.14
N ILE A 30 19.19 -0.67 11.51
CA ILE A 30 18.15 -1.65 11.18
C ILE A 30 17.12 -1.69 12.31
N GLY A 31 15.89 -1.30 11.99
CA GLY A 31 14.73 -1.38 12.88
C GLY A 31 13.70 -2.38 12.40
N ILE A 32 12.85 -2.88 13.31
CA ILE A 32 11.71 -3.72 12.96
C ILE A 32 10.49 -2.83 12.70
N ARG A 33 9.90 -2.93 11.51
CA ARG A 33 8.66 -2.21 11.15
C ARG A 33 7.53 -3.17 10.84
N HIS A 34 6.30 -2.77 11.16
CA HIS A 34 5.09 -3.44 10.69
C HIS A 34 4.85 -3.06 9.22
N LYS A 35 4.81 -4.04 8.33
CA LYS A 35 4.59 -3.84 6.89
C LYS A 35 3.47 -4.74 6.39
N MET A 36 2.72 -4.24 5.42
CA MET A 36 1.69 -4.96 4.69
C MET A 36 1.95 -4.81 3.19
N PHE A 37 1.61 -5.82 2.40
CA PHE A 37 1.63 -5.73 0.95
C PHE A 37 0.24 -5.43 0.41
N LEU A 38 0.17 -4.49 -0.53
CA LEU A 38 -1.03 -4.21 -1.31
C LEU A 38 -0.89 -4.90 -2.67
N SER A 39 -1.88 -5.68 -3.06
CA SER A 39 -1.94 -6.30 -4.38
C SER A 39 -3.16 -5.76 -5.11
N HIS A 40 -2.93 -5.05 -6.22
CA HIS A 40 -3.97 -4.48 -7.04
C HIS A 40 -4.00 -5.17 -8.40
N SER A 41 -5.18 -5.65 -8.80
CA SER A 41 -5.42 -6.13 -10.16
C SER A 41 -6.53 -5.30 -10.78
N TYR A 42 -6.40 -5.00 -12.07
CA TYR A 42 -7.34 -4.17 -12.82
C TYR A 42 -7.47 -4.67 -14.26
N ASP A 43 -8.57 -4.29 -14.90
CA ASP A 43 -8.83 -4.60 -16.30
C ASP A 43 -8.10 -3.61 -17.22
N HIS A 44 -7.09 -4.09 -17.95
CA HIS A 44 -6.29 -3.27 -18.87
C HIS A 44 -7.06 -2.68 -20.05
N ARG A 45 -8.28 -3.15 -20.31
CA ARG A 45 -9.16 -2.56 -21.34
C ARG A 45 -9.72 -1.21 -20.91
N VAL A 46 -9.73 -0.93 -19.61
CA VAL A 46 -10.30 0.29 -19.01
C VAL A 46 -9.24 1.10 -18.28
N VAL A 47 -8.25 0.44 -17.65
CA VAL A 47 -7.25 1.07 -16.78
C VAL A 47 -5.84 0.74 -17.29
N ASP A 48 -5.04 1.78 -17.58
CA ASP A 48 -3.63 1.58 -17.90
C ASP A 48 -2.76 1.38 -16.64
N GLY A 49 -1.51 0.97 -16.86
CA GLY A 49 -0.59 0.68 -15.76
C GLY A 49 -0.21 1.89 -14.91
N SER A 50 -0.21 3.09 -15.49
CA SER A 50 0.10 4.32 -14.76
C SER A 50 -1.04 4.68 -13.81
N LEU A 51 -2.29 4.59 -14.27
CA LEU A 51 -3.47 4.89 -13.49
C LEU A 51 -3.64 3.87 -12.35
N GLY A 52 -3.49 2.57 -12.65
CA GLY A 52 -3.53 1.52 -11.63
C GLY A 52 -2.41 1.64 -10.59
N GLY A 53 -1.20 2.01 -11.03
CA GLY A 53 -0.07 2.28 -10.15
C GLY A 53 -0.28 3.50 -9.25
N MET A 54 -0.82 4.58 -9.79
CA MET A 54 -1.17 5.78 -9.02
C MET A 54 -2.26 5.50 -7.98
N PHE A 55 -3.25 4.68 -8.32
CA PHE A 55 -4.31 4.27 -7.40
C PHE A 55 -3.72 3.54 -6.18
N VAL A 56 -2.94 2.48 -6.37
CA VAL A 56 -2.38 1.71 -5.25
C VAL A 56 -1.40 2.55 -4.43
N LYS A 57 -0.62 3.44 -5.06
CA LYS A 57 0.25 4.39 -4.37
C LYS A 57 -0.55 5.33 -3.48
N ARG A 58 -1.64 5.92 -3.99
CA ARG A 58 -2.48 6.83 -3.22
C ARG A 58 -3.10 6.14 -2.00
N VAL A 59 -3.53 4.89 -2.15
CA VAL A 59 -4.04 4.08 -1.02
C VAL A 59 -2.94 3.84 0.00
N ALA A 60 -1.73 3.49 -0.43
CA ALA A 60 -0.59 3.33 0.47
C ALA A 60 -0.29 4.63 1.24
N ASP A 61 -0.23 5.78 0.55
CA ASP A 61 0.01 7.08 1.17
C ASP A 61 -1.02 7.42 2.26
N TYR A 62 -2.29 7.09 2.04
CA TYR A 62 -3.34 7.30 3.04
C TYR A 62 -3.20 6.41 4.27
N LEU A 63 -2.81 5.14 4.08
CA LEU A 63 -2.60 4.22 5.19
C LEU A 63 -1.35 4.57 5.99
N GLU A 64 -0.28 5.00 5.32
CA GLU A 64 0.97 5.41 5.96
C GLU A 64 0.83 6.72 6.74
N ARG A 65 -0.06 7.61 6.29
CA ARG A 65 -0.36 8.90 6.94
C ARG A 65 -1.64 8.87 7.77
N PHE A 66 -2.12 7.67 8.12
CA PHE A 66 -3.36 7.53 8.86
C PHE A 66 -3.23 8.14 10.27
N ASP A 67 -4.07 9.12 10.58
CA ASP A 67 -4.17 9.70 11.92
C ASP A 67 -5.17 8.89 12.76
N SER A 68 -4.67 8.27 13.83
CA SER A 68 -5.50 7.47 14.74
C SER A 68 -6.51 8.29 15.54
N ASN A 69 -6.35 9.62 15.58
CA ASN A 69 -7.27 10.53 16.29
C ASN A 69 -8.29 11.19 15.35
N ARG A 70 -8.32 10.81 14.07
CA ARG A 70 -9.26 11.38 13.10
C ARG A 70 -10.71 11.07 13.50
N THR A 71 -11.52 12.11 13.66
CA THR A 71 -12.98 12.00 13.84
C THR A 71 -13.65 11.64 12.51
N ILE A 72 -14.56 10.66 12.52
CA ILE A 72 -15.32 10.17 11.36
C ILE A 72 -16.60 10.97 11.18
#